data_AF-A0A7J4SEP1-F1
#
_entry.id   AF-A0A7J4SEP1-F1
#
_cell.length_a   1.000
_cell.length_b   1.000
_cell.length_c   1.000
_cell.angle_alpha   90.00
_cell.angle_beta   90.00
_cell.angle_gamma   90.00
#
_symmetry.space_group_name_H-M   'P 1'
#
loop_
_entity.id
_entity.type
_entity.pdbx_description
1 polymer ?
#
loop_
_entity_poly.entity_id
_entity_poly.type
_entity_poly.pdbx_seq_one_letter_code
_entity_poly.pdbx_strand_id
1 'polypeptide(L)'
;MGETQPAGDGCNNCVCDDDGEWVCTEMACAPIDDDDDDDETNAYSEGNDFFEKYGISQEILIAMGVLFLLLIVALILRGGNRSDHVDAWSPPPMHNRRRIGFDIPEAPDFDDDPWSGR
;
A
#
# COMPACT_ATOMS: atom_id res chain seq x y z
N MET A 1 22.69 -23.12 15.61
CA MET A 1 22.64 -21.86 14.85
C MET A 1 22.01 -22.15 13.49
N GLY A 2 20.95 -21.45 13.11
CA GLY A 2 20.25 -21.64 11.84
C GLY A 2 19.18 -22.74 11.82
N GLU A 3 18.77 -23.24 12.99
CA GLU A 3 17.61 -24.12 13.07
C GLU A 3 16.32 -23.31 12.87
N THR A 4 15.34 -23.89 12.21
CA THR A 4 14.05 -23.24 11.94
C THR A 4 12.89 -24.06 12.48
N GLN A 5 11.94 -23.43 13.14
CA GLN A 5 10.75 -24.08 13.69
C GLN A 5 9.49 -23.22 13.51
N PRO A 6 8.29 -23.82 13.38
CA PRO A 6 7.05 -23.06 13.39
C PRO A 6 6.83 -22.38 14.75
N ALA A 7 6.21 -21.20 14.75
CA ALA A 7 5.89 -20.43 15.96
C ALA A 7 4.70 -21.00 16.74
N GLY A 8 3.94 -21.92 16.14
CA GLY A 8 2.76 -22.56 16.75
C GLY A 8 1.45 -21.78 16.58
N ASP A 9 1.50 -20.62 15.92
CA ASP A 9 0.34 -19.80 15.54
C ASP A 9 -0.19 -20.12 14.12
N GLY A 10 0.35 -21.18 13.51
CA GLY A 10 -0.10 -21.70 12.21
C GLY A 10 0.51 -21.01 10.98
N CYS A 11 1.14 -19.84 11.13
CA CYS A 11 1.69 -19.12 9.97
C CYS A 11 3.11 -18.56 10.16
N ASN A 12 3.50 -18.21 11.38
CA ASN A 12 4.83 -17.64 11.60
C ASN A 12 5.89 -18.72 11.76
N ASN A 13 7.10 -18.40 11.32
CA ASN A 13 8.27 -19.27 11.42
C ASN A 13 9.39 -18.56 12.17
N CYS A 14 10.11 -19.31 12.98
CA CYS A 14 11.18 -18.82 13.83
C CYS A 14 12.52 -19.42 13.41
N VAL A 15 13.58 -18.63 13.54
CA VAL A 15 14.95 -19.04 13.28
C VAL A 15 15.79 -18.81 14.53
N CYS A 16 16.62 -19.79 14.89
CA CYS A 16 17.59 -19.66 15.97
C CYS A 16 18.82 -18.90 15.46
N ASP A 17 19.06 -17.71 16.02
CA ASP A 17 20.19 -16.86 15.67
C ASP A 17 21.52 -17.37 16.25
N ASP A 18 22.59 -16.60 16.04
CA ASP A 18 23.94 -16.95 16.50
C ASP A 18 24.13 -16.73 18.01
N ASP A 19 23.26 -15.94 18.65
CA ASP A 19 23.23 -15.70 20.10
C ASP A 19 22.38 -16.76 20.84
N GLY A 20 21.68 -17.63 20.08
CA GLY A 20 20.81 -18.68 20.61
C GLY A 20 19.39 -18.21 20.90
N GLU A 21 19.02 -17.00 20.45
CA GLU A 21 17.67 -16.46 20.55
C GLU A 21 16.82 -16.87 19.35
N TRP A 22 15.52 -17.02 19.57
CA TRP A 22 14.56 -17.33 18.51
C TRP A 22 13.96 -16.05 17.95
N VAL A 23 14.18 -15.81 16.66
CA VAL A 23 13.64 -14.66 15.93
C VAL A 23 12.54 -15.15 14.99
N CYS A 24 11.30 -14.71 15.21
CA CYS A 24 10.13 -15.14 14.46
C CYS A 24 9.65 -14.06 13.49
N THR A 25 8.99 -14.48 12.40
CA THR A 25 8.19 -13.56 11.57
C THR A 25 6.97 -13.07 12.35
N GLU A 26 6.48 -11.87 12.06
CA GLU A 26 5.29 -11.28 12.67
C GLU A 26 4.18 -11.05 11.64
N MET A 27 3.78 -12.12 10.95
CA MET A 27 2.65 -12.09 10.04
C MET A 27 1.35 -12.23 10.82
N ALA A 28 0.31 -11.51 10.38
CA ALA A 28 -1.04 -11.70 10.92
C ALA A 28 -1.58 -13.05 10.40
N CYS A 29 -1.64 -14.05 11.28
CA CYS A 29 -2.23 -15.34 10.95
C CYS A 29 -3.76 -15.23 10.87
N ALA A 30 -4.36 -15.99 9.96
CA ALA A 30 -5.80 -16.18 9.93
C ALA A 30 -6.27 -16.78 11.27
N PRO A 31 -7.53 -16.55 11.70
CA PRO A 31 -8.09 -17.29 12.83
C PRO A 31 -7.92 -18.79 12.55
N ILE A 32 -7.38 -19.51 13.54
CA ILE A 32 -7.35 -20.97 13.48
C ILE A 32 -8.80 -21.39 13.64
N ASP A 33 -9.40 -21.83 12.54
CA ASP A 33 -10.66 -22.54 12.59
C ASP A 33 -10.34 -23.89 13.26
N ASP A 34 -10.60 -23.97 14.57
CA ASP A 34 -10.49 -25.20 15.36
C ASP A 34 -11.62 -26.18 14.96
N ASP A 35 -11.66 -26.58 13.70
CA ASP A 35 -12.53 -27.64 13.21
C ASP A 35 -11.70 -28.92 13.14
N ASP A 36 -11.55 -29.59 14.28
CA ASP A 36 -11.27 -31.03 14.37
C ASP A 36 -12.49 -31.81 13.83
N ASP A 37 -12.81 -31.63 12.54
CA ASP A 37 -13.64 -32.55 11.78
C ASP A 37 -12.83 -32.96 10.55
N ASP A 38 -12.59 -34.25 10.45
CA ASP A 38 -12.09 -34.98 9.30
C ASP A 38 -13.03 -34.84 8.10
N ASP A 39 -13.12 -33.63 7.55
CA ASP A 39 -13.72 -33.40 6.25
C ASP A 39 -12.62 -33.03 5.27
N GLU A 40 -12.37 -33.94 4.34
CA GLU A 40 -11.47 -33.80 3.20
C GLU A 40 -12.00 -32.70 2.27
N THR A 41 -11.91 -31.45 2.71
CA THR A 41 -12.21 -30.28 1.89
C THR A 41 -10.88 -29.76 1.37
N ASN A 42 -10.64 -30.04 0.09
CA ASN A 42 -9.51 -29.54 -0.65
C ASN A 42 -9.36 -28.03 -0.40
N ALA A 43 -8.32 -27.66 0.35
CA ALA A 43 -7.78 -26.33 0.43
C ALA A 43 -7.24 -25.93 -0.95
N TYR A 44 -8.14 -25.52 -1.84
CA TYR A 44 -7.74 -24.70 -2.96
C TYR A 44 -7.56 -23.29 -2.42
N SER A 45 -6.29 -22.98 -2.18
CA SER A 45 -5.70 -21.65 -2.12
C SER A 45 -6.62 -20.61 -2.76
N GLU A 46 -6.94 -19.53 -2.02
CA GLU A 46 -7.55 -18.32 -2.56
C GLU A 46 -6.57 -17.60 -3.52
N GLY A 47 -6.10 -18.31 -4.53
CA GLY A 47 -5.48 -17.80 -5.73
C GLY A 47 -6.57 -17.74 -6.79
N ASN A 48 -7.12 -16.54 -6.99
CA ASN A 48 -7.76 -16.08 -8.23
C ASN A 48 -8.53 -17.12 -9.07
N ASP A 49 -9.43 -17.90 -8.46
CA ASP A 49 -10.23 -18.89 -9.20
C ASP A 49 -11.53 -18.29 -9.79
N PHE A 50 -11.41 -17.10 -10.38
CA PHE A 50 -12.50 -16.46 -11.12
C PHE A 50 -12.83 -17.23 -12.41
N PHE A 51 -11.89 -18.02 -12.92
CA PHE A 51 -12.02 -18.71 -14.20
C PHE A 51 -12.87 -19.98 -14.11
N GLU A 52 -12.75 -20.74 -13.02
CA GLU A 52 -13.44 -22.01 -12.85
C GLU A 52 -14.92 -21.82 -12.48
N LYS A 53 -15.27 -20.76 -11.73
CA LYS A 53 -16.67 -20.45 -11.38
C LYS A 53 -17.55 -20.04 -12.56
N TYR A 54 -16.97 -19.38 -13.57
CA TYR A 54 -17.72 -18.90 -14.74
C TYR A 54 -17.65 -19.84 -15.94
N GLY A 55 -16.95 -20.99 -15.85
CA GLY A 55 -16.85 -21.96 -16.93
C GLY A 55 -16.39 -21.34 -18.25
N ILE A 56 -15.54 -20.30 -18.16
CA ILE A 56 -15.10 -19.55 -19.33
C ILE A 56 -14.10 -20.45 -20.04
N SER A 57 -14.38 -20.87 -21.29
CA SER A 57 -13.40 -21.62 -22.07
C SER A 57 -12.20 -20.72 -22.41
N GLN A 58 -11.01 -21.31 -22.58
CA GLN A 58 -9.80 -20.57 -22.99
C GLN A 58 -10.00 -19.74 -24.26
N GLU A 59 -10.94 -20.16 -25.12
CA GLU A 59 -11.36 -19.44 -26.33
C GLU A 59 -11.99 -18.07 -26.02
N ILE A 60 -12.80 -17.97 -24.95
CA ILE A 60 -13.42 -16.70 -24.56
C ILE A 60 -12.37 -15.75 -23.98
N LEU A 61 -11.37 -16.24 -23.24
CA LEU A 61 -10.27 -15.38 -22.77
C LEU A 61 -9.46 -14.83 -23.92
N ILE A 62 -9.11 -15.67 -24.90
CA ILE A 62 -8.37 -15.23 -26.07
C ILE A 62 -9.21 -14.21 -26.84
N ALA A 63 -10.51 -14.47 -27.04
CA ALA A 63 -11.40 -13.54 -27.71
C ALA A 63 -11.53 -12.20 -26.98
N MET A 64 -11.69 -12.21 -25.65
CA MET A 64 -11.78 -11.00 -24.84
C MET A 64 -10.46 -10.22 -24.80
N GLY A 65 -9.33 -10.93 -24.71
CA GLY A 65 -7.99 -10.33 -24.78
C GLY A 65 -7.73 -9.68 -26.14
N VAL A 66 -8.05 -10.37 -27.24
CA VAL A 66 -7.92 -9.81 -28.59
C VAL A 66 -8.85 -8.61 -28.78
N LEU A 67 -10.11 -8.69 -28.34
CA LEU A 67 -11.06 -7.57 -28.38
C LEU A 67 -10.52 -6.36 -27.63
N PHE A 68 -10.02 -6.55 -26.42
CA PHE A 68 -9.48 -5.47 -25.59
C PHE A 68 -8.24 -4.84 -26.22
N LEU A 69 -7.32 -5.64 -26.74
CA LEU A 69 -6.14 -5.15 -27.47
C LEU A 69 -6.54 -4.36 -28.72
N LEU A 70 -7.51 -4.85 -29.49
CA LEU A 70 -8.02 -4.13 -30.67
C LEU A 70 -8.68 -2.79 -30.29
N LEU A 71 -9.43 -2.75 -29.18
CA LEU A 71 -10.01 -1.51 -28.67
C LEU A 71 -8.93 -0.51 -28.23
N ILE A 72 -7.89 -0.96 -27.50
CA ILE A 72 -6.77 -0.10 -27.11
C ILE A 72 -6.06 0.45 -28.35
N VAL A 73 -5.74 -0.40 -29.34
CA VAL A 73 -5.11 0.03 -30.58
C VAL A 73 -5.99 1.04 -31.32
N ALA A 74 -7.29 0.80 -31.40
CA ALA A 74 -8.24 1.74 -32.00
C ALA A 74 -8.28 3.08 -31.24
N LEU A 75 -8.22 3.06 -29.90
CA LEU A 75 -8.16 4.27 -29.08
C LEU A 75 -6.85 5.03 -29.25
N ILE A 76 -5.71 4.34 -29.41
CA ILE A 76 -4.42 4.98 -29.70
C ILE A 76 -4.42 5.57 -31.11
N LEU A 77 -4.94 4.85 -32.11
CA LEU A 77 -5.06 5.37 -33.48
C LEU A 77 -6.04 6.56 -33.56
N ARG A 78 -7.12 6.54 -32.77
CA ARG A 78 -8.09 7.64 -32.68
C ARG A 78 -7.60 8.80 -31.82
N GLY A 79 -6.82 8.52 -30.77
CA GLY A 79 -6.25 9.48 -29.83
C GLY A 79 -4.99 10.15 -30.36
N GLY A 80 -4.20 9.45 -31.18
CA GLY A 80 -3.04 10.01 -31.88
C GLY A 80 -3.40 11.10 -32.91
N ASN A 81 -4.68 11.19 -33.28
CA ASN A 81 -5.21 12.29 -34.08
C ASN A 81 -5.63 13.53 -33.27
N ARG A 82 -5.58 13.48 -31.93
CA ARG A 82 -5.76 14.66 -31.07
C ARG A 82 -4.40 15.12 -30.60
N SER A 83 -3.75 15.92 -31.45
CA SER A 83 -2.63 16.75 -31.01
C SER A 83 -3.22 17.91 -30.18
N ASP A 84 -3.66 17.60 -28.96
CA ASP A 84 -4.14 18.63 -28.04
C ASP A 84 -2.94 19.49 -27.65
N HIS A 85 -2.90 20.72 -28.14
CA HIS A 85 -1.92 21.71 -27.75
C HIS A 85 -2.17 22.05 -26.28
N VAL A 86 -1.38 21.47 -25.39
CA VAL A 86 -1.40 21.82 -23.97
C VAL A 86 -0.65 23.14 -23.81
N ASP A 87 -1.39 24.22 -23.58
CA ASP A 87 -0.79 25.50 -23.23
C ASP A 87 -0.07 25.37 -21.88
N ALA A 88 1.16 25.90 -21.81
CA ALA A 88 1.93 25.90 -20.58
C ALA A 88 1.21 26.71 -19.50
N TRP A 89 1.09 26.13 -18.30
CA TRP A 89 0.51 26.83 -17.16
C TRP A 89 1.30 28.10 -16.85
N SER A 90 0.62 29.25 -16.89
CA SER A 90 1.19 30.52 -16.44
C SER A 90 0.88 30.72 -14.96
N PRO A 91 1.87 31.02 -14.12
CA PRO A 91 1.63 31.25 -12.71
C PRO A 91 0.73 32.47 -12.50
N PRO A 92 -0.18 32.42 -11.50
CA PRO A 92 -1.05 33.55 -11.19
C PRO A 92 -0.23 34.77 -10.78
N PRO A 93 -0.72 36.00 -11.07
CA PRO A 93 0.01 37.22 -10.74
C PRO A 93 0.26 37.34 -9.24
N MET A 94 1.51 37.56 -8.86
CA MET A 94 1.89 37.86 -7.48
C MET A 94 1.34 39.21 -7.06
N HIS A 95 0.35 39.21 -6.16
CA HIS A 95 -0.13 40.42 -5.50
C HIS A 95 0.88 40.84 -4.43
N ASN A 96 1.20 42.14 -4.35
CA ASN A 96 2.14 42.63 -3.36
C ASN A 96 1.52 42.55 -1.95
N ARG A 97 2.16 41.79 -1.04
CA ARG A 97 1.70 41.67 0.34
C ARG A 97 1.97 42.99 1.07
N ARG A 98 0.93 43.78 1.31
CA ARG A 98 1.02 45.01 2.10
C ARG A 98 1.35 44.64 3.55
N ARG A 99 2.56 44.93 4.01
CA ARG A 99 2.91 44.78 5.43
C ARG A 99 2.24 45.91 6.20
N ILE A 100 1.25 45.56 7.02
CA ILE A 100 0.71 46.47 8.02
C ILE A 100 1.66 46.36 9.21
N GLY A 101 2.36 47.45 9.52
CA GLY A 101 3.22 47.52 10.70
C GLY A 101 2.35 47.49 11.94
N PHE A 102 2.47 46.43 12.73
CA PHE A 102 1.95 46.37 14.08
C PHE A 102 3.17 46.34 14.99
N ASP A 103 3.37 47.39 15.77
CA ASP A 103 4.46 47.45 16.74
C ASP A 103 4.20 46.40 17.82
N ILE A 104 5.00 45.34 17.79
CA ILE A 104 4.98 44.28 18.79
C ILE A 104 5.73 44.84 20.00
N PRO A 105 5.10 44.95 21.19
CA PRO A 105 5.81 45.41 22.37
C PRO A 105 6.91 44.42 22.74
N GLU A 106 8.03 44.95 23.23
CA GLU A 106 9.14 44.16 23.79
C GLU A 106 8.59 43.17 24.83
N ALA A 107 9.04 41.91 24.78
CA ALA A 107 8.68 40.93 25.79
C ALA A 107 9.24 41.37 27.16
N PRO A 108 8.50 41.17 28.26
CA PRO A 108 9.05 41.42 29.59
C PRO A 108 10.24 40.50 29.86
N ASP A 109 11.31 41.05 30.41
CA ASP A 109 12.48 40.28 30.85
C ASP A 109 12.10 39.44 32.08
N PHE A 110 12.31 38.12 32.00
CA PHE A 110 11.96 37.14 33.03
C PHE A 110 13.15 36.80 33.97
N ASP A 111 14.17 37.64 34.03
CA ASP A 111 15.39 37.33 34.81
C ASP A 111 15.23 37.46 36.34
N ASP A 112 14.03 37.77 36.84
CA ASP A 112 13.71 37.81 38.28
C ASP A 112 12.80 36.65 38.72
N ASP A 113 13.14 35.41 38.36
CA ASP A 113 12.53 34.22 38.97
C ASP A 113 13.30 33.80 40.23
N PRO A 114 12.73 33.90 41.45
CA PRO A 114 13.44 33.57 42.71
C PRO A 114 13.71 32.07 42.92
N TRP A 115 13.28 31.21 41.99
CA TRP A 115 13.20 29.77 42.19
C TRP A 115 14.20 28.97 41.34
N SER A 116 15.21 29.61 40.74
CA SER A 116 16.26 28.92 39.97
C SER A 116 17.32 28.19 40.83
N GLY A 117 17.02 27.90 42.10
CA GLY A 117 17.95 27.25 43.02
C GLY A 117 17.32 26.22 43.93
N ARG A 118 17.08 25.01 43.42
CA ARG A 118 17.35 23.75 44.13
C ARG A 118 17.32 22.52 43.22
#